data_AF-A0A5P9CJ36-F1
#
_entry.id   AF-A0A5P9CJ36-F1
#
_cell.length_a   1.000
_cell.length_b   1.000
_cell.length_c   1.000
_cell.angle_alpha   90.00
_cell.angle_beta   90.00
_cell.angle_gamma   90.00
#
_symmetry.space_group_name_H-M   'P 1'
#
loop_
_entity.id
_entity.type
_entity.pdbx_description
1 polymer ?
#
loop_
_entity_poly.entity_id
_entity_poly.type
_entity_poly.pdbx_seq_one_letter_code
_entity_poly.pdbx_strand_id
1 'polypeptide(L)'
;MQKSLIVLAMGLCTPFFSVSSEVSAVDDAPAPRIIGGSATSKNDWPFMAAMVAKFTSDTQQGQFCGASFIGGRYVLTAAHCVNGIEADEFDVAVGVHDLSHISNEGQRIAVRSYYMHQDYNERTMSNDIAIVELEHPVASPQVKVAEEVDVNNLNSGDTLTVTGWGRQDAYNPLSFSKTLFKVDVPFVDKGTCQNLGLDYFLIGDDAICAGDLAGGKDSCQGDSGGPLMTKIGNDYKQVGVVSWGLGCGNPNAPGVYANVGHFEGNGWIEKNTANVSYTQNTILRDRSGQHDVHLPITNFSAEAFNVTDITLPAGVSLIANNCSTTLNASEVCSIDVRVDASVALASSDRATLKVDTNHSVAGDLLMNIVYADAKPQPSSGGSKGGSLSLAMMLLALFGLVLRGRERHV
;
A
#
# COMPACT_ATOMS: atom_id res chain seq x y z
N MET A 1 -2.43 70.70 81.38
CA MET A 1 -3.30 69.53 81.14
C MET A 1 -3.62 69.52 79.64
N GLN A 2 -2.69 69.19 78.73
CA GLN A 2 -2.14 67.86 78.39
C GLN A 2 -3.25 66.95 77.82
N LYS A 3 -3.57 67.04 76.52
CA LYS A 3 -2.92 66.46 75.32
C LYS A 3 -3.10 64.93 75.19
N SER A 4 -3.90 64.59 74.17
CA SER A 4 -3.75 63.51 73.17
C SER A 4 -3.67 62.05 73.61
N LEU A 5 -4.49 61.20 73.00
CA LEU A 5 -4.02 60.04 72.22
C LEU A 5 -5.15 59.52 71.31
N ILE A 6 -5.00 59.68 69.99
CA ILE A 6 -5.76 58.96 68.97
C ILE A 6 -4.89 57.77 68.58
N VAL A 7 -5.38 56.55 68.79
CA VAL A 7 -4.72 55.32 68.34
C VAL A 7 -5.24 55.02 66.92
N LEU A 8 -4.35 55.19 65.95
CA LEU A 8 -4.55 54.82 64.55
C LEU A 8 -4.20 53.34 64.38
N ALA A 9 -5.18 52.46 64.19
CA ALA A 9 -4.94 51.08 63.78
C ALA A 9 -4.69 51.05 62.26
N MET A 10 -3.41 50.91 61.87
CA MET A 10 -3.04 50.61 60.50
C MET A 10 -3.46 49.17 60.17
N GLY A 11 -4.55 49.01 59.42
CA GLY A 11 -4.83 47.78 58.69
C GLY A 11 -3.89 47.68 57.50
N LEU A 12 -2.92 46.76 57.57
CA LEU A 12 -2.10 46.34 56.43
C LEU A 12 -3.01 45.68 55.38
N CYS A 13 -3.44 46.46 54.39
CA CYS A 13 -4.02 45.93 53.17
C CYS A 13 -2.84 45.64 52.22
N THR A 14 -2.41 44.38 52.13
CA THR A 14 -1.44 43.98 51.11
C THR A 14 -2.10 44.09 49.75
N PRO A 15 -1.52 44.83 48.79
CA PRO A 15 -2.01 44.78 47.42
C PRO A 15 -1.68 43.39 46.88
N PHE A 16 -2.70 42.59 46.60
CA PHE A 16 -2.57 41.49 45.65
C PHE A 16 -2.26 42.13 44.30
N PHE A 17 -0.98 42.22 43.97
CA PHE A 17 -0.56 42.40 42.59
C PHE A 17 -0.93 41.12 41.85
N SER A 18 -2.11 41.13 41.21
CA SER A 18 -2.38 40.22 40.11
C SER A 18 -1.38 40.55 39.00
N VAL A 19 -0.30 39.78 38.95
CA VAL A 19 0.52 39.70 37.74
C VAL A 19 -0.38 39.06 36.69
N SER A 20 -0.96 39.89 35.83
CA SER A 20 -1.55 39.45 34.58
C SER A 20 -0.39 38.97 33.71
N SER A 21 0.04 37.72 33.91
CA SER A 21 0.81 37.03 32.89
C SER A 21 -0.12 36.87 31.70
N GLU A 22 0.07 37.69 30.67
CA GLU A 22 -0.39 37.39 29.33
C GLU A 22 0.33 36.11 28.91
N VAL A 23 -0.30 34.98 29.21
CA VAL A 23 0.04 33.71 28.59
C VAL A 23 -0.37 33.89 27.14
N SER A 24 0.59 34.20 26.28
CA SER A 24 0.43 33.96 24.85
C SER A 24 -0.02 32.51 24.72
N ALA A 25 -1.23 32.32 24.20
CA ALA A 25 -1.72 31.01 23.82
C ALA A 25 -0.72 30.42 22.84
N VAL A 26 0.11 29.51 23.32
CA VAL A 26 0.73 28.51 22.45
C VAL A 26 -0.43 27.59 22.13
N ASP A 27 -1.02 27.85 20.97
CA ASP A 27 -2.02 27.03 20.33
C ASP A 27 -1.33 25.70 19.96
N ASP A 28 -1.15 24.83 20.95
CA ASP A 28 -0.66 23.46 20.75
C ASP A 28 -1.84 22.64 20.25
N ALA A 29 -2.28 22.95 19.02
CA ALA A 29 -3.20 22.12 18.28
C ALA A 29 -2.57 20.72 18.18
N PRO A 30 -3.29 19.63 18.51
CA PRO A 30 -2.74 18.29 18.41
C PRO A 30 -2.33 18.04 16.96
N ALA A 31 -1.01 17.98 16.73
CA ALA A 31 -0.46 17.75 15.41
C ALA A 31 -0.91 16.36 14.91
N PRO A 32 -1.54 16.26 13.73
CA PRO A 32 -1.90 14.96 13.15
C PRO A 32 -0.60 14.24 12.74
N ARG A 33 -0.38 12.98 13.17
CA ARG A 33 0.83 12.21 12.87
C ARG A 33 0.54 10.73 12.57
N ILE A 34 1.15 10.14 11.52
CA ILE A 34 1.62 8.73 11.57
C ILE A 34 2.10 8.53 13.01
N ILE A 35 1.71 7.47 13.73
CA ILE A 35 1.80 7.54 15.20
C ILE A 35 3.24 7.85 15.62
N GLY A 36 3.45 8.97 16.32
CA GLY A 36 4.78 9.48 16.70
C GLY A 36 5.70 9.98 15.55
N GLY A 37 5.17 10.18 14.36
CA GLY A 37 5.86 10.63 13.13
C GLY A 37 5.89 12.15 12.95
N SER A 38 6.43 12.61 11.82
CA SER A 38 6.60 14.03 11.48
C SER A 38 6.37 14.28 10.00
N ALA A 39 5.97 15.51 9.64
CA ALA A 39 5.81 15.91 8.25
C ALA A 39 7.17 15.85 7.51
N THR A 40 7.14 15.46 6.25
CA THR A 40 8.32 15.47 5.38
C THR A 40 8.41 16.78 4.59
N SER A 41 9.56 17.04 3.98
CA SER A 41 9.67 18.10 2.97
C SER A 41 9.34 17.54 1.58
N LYS A 42 8.87 18.41 0.68
CA LYS A 42 8.38 18.07 -0.67
C LYS A 42 9.28 17.14 -1.50
N ASN A 43 10.60 17.18 -1.29
CA ASN A 43 11.57 16.42 -2.09
C ASN A 43 12.35 15.37 -1.27
N ASP A 44 11.94 15.09 -0.03
CA ASP A 44 12.63 14.09 0.80
C ASP A 44 12.44 12.67 0.22
N TRP A 45 11.26 12.39 -0.34
CA TRP A 45 10.85 11.07 -0.82
C TRP A 45 10.16 11.16 -2.20
N PRO A 46 10.88 11.59 -3.25
CA PRO A 46 10.30 11.94 -4.54
C PRO A 46 9.80 10.73 -5.35
N PHE A 47 10.09 9.52 -4.90
CA PHE A 47 9.61 8.27 -5.49
C PHE A 47 8.26 7.81 -4.91
N MET A 48 7.71 8.53 -3.93
CA MET A 48 6.43 8.16 -3.34
C MET A 48 5.32 8.11 -4.37
N ALA A 49 4.50 7.09 -4.26
CA ALA A 49 3.33 6.91 -5.09
C ALA A 49 2.09 6.62 -4.23
N ALA A 50 0.93 7.12 -4.65
CA ALA A 50 -0.35 6.84 -4.02
C ALA A 50 -1.21 6.03 -4.99
N MET A 51 -1.82 4.95 -4.50
CA MET A 51 -2.84 4.22 -5.24
C MET A 51 -4.19 4.89 -4.99
N VAL A 52 -4.87 5.27 -6.08
CA VAL A 52 -6.04 6.16 -6.05
C VAL A 52 -7.18 5.51 -6.81
N ALA A 53 -8.36 5.42 -6.19
CA ALA A 53 -9.54 4.91 -6.85
C ALA A 53 -9.91 5.78 -8.07
N LYS A 54 -10.16 5.13 -9.22
CA LYS A 54 -10.32 5.82 -10.50
C LYS A 54 -11.61 6.62 -10.61
N PHE A 55 -12.66 6.21 -9.87
CA PHE A 55 -13.97 6.86 -9.91
C PHE A 55 -13.99 8.29 -9.34
N THR A 56 -12.92 8.71 -8.64
CA THR A 56 -12.78 10.09 -8.14
C THR A 56 -11.55 10.76 -8.74
N SER A 57 -11.67 12.02 -9.14
CA SER A 57 -10.56 12.86 -9.58
C SER A 57 -9.76 13.47 -8.41
N ASP A 58 -10.35 13.50 -7.21
CA ASP A 58 -9.69 13.93 -5.99
C ASP A 58 -8.74 12.84 -5.49
N THR A 59 -7.44 13.05 -5.72
CA THR A 59 -6.36 12.13 -5.31
C THR A 59 -6.34 11.92 -3.81
N GLN A 60 -6.64 12.94 -3.00
CA GLN A 60 -6.67 12.80 -1.55
C GLN A 60 -7.81 11.88 -1.11
N GLN A 61 -9.01 12.10 -1.64
CA GLN A 61 -10.18 11.28 -1.29
C GLN A 61 -10.12 9.87 -1.86
N GLY A 62 -9.49 9.70 -3.01
CA GLY A 62 -9.37 8.40 -3.68
C GLY A 62 -8.21 7.55 -3.17
N GLN A 63 -7.27 8.11 -2.40
CA GLN A 63 -6.13 7.37 -1.90
C GLN A 63 -6.59 6.23 -0.99
N PHE A 64 -6.06 5.02 -1.25
CA PHE A 64 -6.42 3.84 -0.46
C PHE A 64 -5.21 2.99 -0.05
N CYS A 65 -4.11 3.07 -0.79
CA CYS A 65 -2.82 2.47 -0.45
C CYS A 65 -1.67 3.40 -0.85
N GLY A 66 -0.51 3.17 -0.24
CA GLY A 66 0.77 3.68 -0.70
C GLY A 66 1.43 2.75 -1.72
N ALA A 67 2.42 3.28 -2.41
CA ALA A 67 3.31 2.56 -3.31
C ALA A 67 4.63 3.33 -3.44
N SER A 68 5.58 2.73 -4.15
CA SER A 68 6.91 3.28 -4.38
C SER A 68 7.28 3.14 -5.86
N PHE A 69 7.68 4.21 -6.51
CA PHE A 69 8.10 4.17 -7.91
C PHE A 69 9.51 3.60 -8.02
N ILE A 70 9.62 2.45 -8.69
CA ILE A 70 10.87 1.71 -8.85
C ILE A 70 11.47 1.87 -10.25
N GLY A 71 10.83 2.65 -11.13
CA GLY A 71 11.39 3.03 -12.43
C GLY A 71 10.53 2.64 -13.63
N GLY A 72 10.79 3.29 -14.76
CA GLY A 72 10.11 3.02 -16.02
C GLY A 72 8.60 3.14 -15.87
N ARG A 73 7.90 2.02 -15.91
CA ARG A 73 6.43 1.91 -15.76
C ARG A 73 6.01 1.17 -14.50
N TYR A 74 6.87 1.02 -13.49
CA TYR A 74 6.62 0.11 -12.38
C TYR A 74 6.57 0.82 -11.04
N VAL A 75 5.56 0.47 -10.24
CA VAL A 75 5.51 0.78 -8.81
C VAL A 75 5.42 -0.50 -7.99
N LEU A 76 6.06 -0.50 -6.83
CA LEU A 76 6.04 -1.58 -5.86
C LEU A 76 5.05 -1.25 -4.73
N THR A 77 4.19 -2.20 -4.39
CA THR A 77 3.16 -2.10 -3.36
C THR A 77 2.85 -3.49 -2.74
N ALA A 78 1.83 -3.58 -1.90
CA ALA A 78 1.39 -4.82 -1.26
C ALA A 78 0.35 -5.56 -2.13
N ALA A 79 0.32 -6.88 -2.08
CA ALA A 79 -0.65 -7.69 -2.82
C ALA A 79 -2.09 -7.42 -2.33
N HIS A 80 -2.28 -7.24 -1.03
CA HIS A 80 -3.60 -6.96 -0.46
C HIS A 80 -4.22 -5.66 -0.96
N CYS A 81 -3.41 -4.71 -1.45
CA CYS A 81 -3.90 -3.46 -2.05
C CYS A 81 -4.56 -3.67 -3.41
N VAL A 82 -4.18 -4.71 -4.16
CA VAL A 82 -4.70 -5.01 -5.50
C VAL A 82 -5.56 -6.28 -5.55
N ASN A 83 -5.60 -7.06 -4.45
CA ASN A 83 -6.36 -8.29 -4.39
C ASN A 83 -7.87 -8.02 -4.57
N GLY A 84 -8.47 -8.66 -5.57
CA GLY A 84 -9.90 -8.60 -5.84
C GLY A 84 -10.41 -7.28 -6.43
N ILE A 85 -9.51 -6.47 -7.01
CA ILE A 85 -9.86 -5.31 -7.85
C ILE A 85 -9.23 -5.43 -9.24
N GLU A 86 -9.87 -4.86 -10.26
CA GLU A 86 -9.38 -4.85 -11.63
C GLU A 86 -8.42 -3.67 -11.85
N ALA A 87 -7.50 -3.79 -12.82
CA ALA A 87 -6.50 -2.77 -13.14
C ALA A 87 -7.14 -1.43 -13.52
N ASP A 88 -8.34 -1.43 -14.10
CA ASP A 88 -9.06 -0.24 -14.49
C ASP A 88 -9.87 0.42 -13.36
N GLU A 89 -9.92 -0.18 -12.15
CA GLU A 89 -10.60 0.39 -10.99
C GLU A 89 -9.76 1.45 -10.26
N PHE A 90 -8.46 1.54 -10.55
CA PHE A 90 -7.54 2.46 -9.89
C PHE A 90 -6.48 3.07 -10.81
N ASP A 91 -5.95 4.20 -10.38
CA ASP A 91 -4.79 4.89 -10.95
C ASP A 91 -3.67 4.95 -9.91
N VAL A 92 -2.48 5.37 -10.34
CA VAL A 92 -1.34 5.65 -9.46
C VAL A 92 -0.91 7.10 -9.62
N ALA A 93 -0.83 7.84 -8.52
CA ALA A 93 -0.25 9.17 -8.46
C ALA A 93 1.23 9.07 -8.05
N VAL A 94 2.16 9.29 -8.99
CA VAL A 94 3.61 9.17 -8.80
C VAL A 94 4.24 10.53 -8.54
N GLY A 95 5.21 10.60 -7.62
CA GLY A 95 6.02 11.79 -7.36
C GLY A 95 5.26 12.90 -6.62
N VAL A 96 4.20 12.53 -5.89
CA VAL A 96 3.36 13.46 -5.15
C VAL A 96 3.83 13.55 -3.69
N HIS A 97 3.82 14.75 -3.11
CA HIS A 97 4.04 14.95 -1.68
C HIS A 97 2.74 15.38 -1.00
N ASP A 98 2.00 16.31 -1.59
CA ASP A 98 0.67 16.74 -1.17
C ASP A 98 -0.39 16.21 -2.15
N LEU A 99 -1.23 15.29 -1.67
CA LEU A 99 -2.29 14.66 -2.47
C LEU A 99 -3.31 15.65 -3.03
N SER A 100 -3.43 16.85 -2.44
CA SER A 100 -4.29 17.92 -2.96
C SER A 100 -3.67 18.76 -4.08
N HIS A 101 -2.40 18.54 -4.40
CA HIS A 101 -1.63 19.32 -5.37
C HIS A 101 -1.04 18.48 -6.52
N ILE A 102 -1.61 17.31 -6.82
CA ILE A 102 -1.11 16.39 -7.86
C ILE A 102 -0.80 17.08 -9.20
N SER A 103 -1.61 18.04 -9.63
CA SER A 103 -1.44 18.76 -10.91
C SER A 103 -0.14 19.56 -11.01
N ASN A 104 0.49 19.88 -9.87
CA ASN A 104 1.72 20.68 -9.80
C ASN A 104 2.93 19.91 -9.25
N GLU A 105 2.72 18.72 -8.66
CA GLU A 105 3.79 17.97 -7.99
C GLU A 105 4.15 16.68 -8.71
N GLY A 106 3.14 15.94 -9.17
CA GLY A 106 3.33 14.59 -9.68
C GLY A 106 2.48 14.34 -10.91
N GLN A 107 2.24 13.07 -11.19
CA GLN A 107 1.45 12.63 -12.32
C GLN A 107 0.50 11.52 -11.87
N ARG A 108 -0.77 11.58 -12.28
CA ARG A 108 -1.73 10.51 -12.07
C ARG A 108 -1.83 9.69 -13.35
N ILE A 109 -1.44 8.42 -13.29
CA ILE A 109 -1.29 7.52 -14.43
C ILE A 109 -2.24 6.34 -14.26
N ALA A 110 -2.94 5.99 -15.35
CA ALA A 110 -3.76 4.78 -15.39
C ALA A 110 -2.91 3.52 -15.25
N VAL A 111 -3.49 2.48 -14.67
CA VAL A 111 -2.85 1.18 -14.53
C VAL A 111 -3.18 0.29 -15.74
N ARG A 112 -2.15 -0.38 -16.25
CA ARG A 112 -2.25 -1.37 -17.33
C ARG A 112 -2.49 -2.76 -16.80
N SER A 113 -1.71 -3.16 -15.81
CA SER A 113 -1.78 -4.47 -15.17
C SER A 113 -1.17 -4.40 -13.77
N TYR A 114 -1.28 -5.50 -13.03
CA TYR A 114 -0.55 -5.71 -11.79
C TYR A 114 -0.22 -7.20 -11.62
N TYR A 115 0.83 -7.46 -10.85
CA TYR A 115 1.39 -8.78 -10.63
C TYR A 115 1.53 -9.00 -9.12
N MET A 116 0.67 -9.84 -8.56
CA MET A 116 0.78 -10.30 -7.17
C MET A 116 1.72 -11.50 -7.09
N HIS A 117 2.37 -11.70 -5.95
CA HIS A 117 3.10 -12.94 -5.73
C HIS A 117 2.17 -14.16 -5.86
N GLN A 118 2.59 -15.19 -6.59
CA GLN A 118 1.76 -16.36 -6.90
C GLN A 118 1.30 -17.13 -5.65
N ASP A 119 2.11 -17.05 -4.59
CA ASP A 119 1.89 -17.66 -3.28
C ASP A 119 1.33 -16.67 -2.23
N TYR A 120 0.82 -15.51 -2.67
CA TYR A 120 0.11 -14.59 -1.77
C TYR A 120 -1.07 -15.30 -1.11
N ASN A 121 -1.18 -15.15 0.21
CA ASN A 121 -2.25 -15.74 1.00
C ASN A 121 -2.90 -14.68 1.88
N GLU A 122 -4.13 -14.30 1.53
CA GLU A 122 -4.91 -13.27 2.23
C GLU A 122 -5.22 -13.59 3.70
N ARG A 123 -5.11 -14.85 4.14
CA ARG A 123 -5.39 -15.25 5.53
C ARG A 123 -4.18 -15.07 6.42
N THR A 124 -3.00 -15.41 5.92
CA THR A 124 -1.74 -15.33 6.66
C THR A 124 -0.96 -14.05 6.34
N MET A 125 -1.39 -13.31 5.31
CA MET A 125 -0.66 -12.17 4.73
C MET A 125 0.75 -12.53 4.27
N SER A 126 1.02 -13.82 4.01
CA SER A 126 2.31 -14.25 3.48
C SER A 126 2.44 -13.87 2.01
N ASN A 127 3.65 -13.52 1.59
CA ASN A 127 3.97 -13.03 0.25
C ASN A 127 3.15 -11.81 -0.18
N ASP A 128 2.91 -10.89 0.74
CA ASP A 128 2.10 -9.68 0.50
C ASP A 128 2.86 -8.59 -0.27
N ILE A 129 3.17 -8.89 -1.54
CA ILE A 129 3.90 -8.02 -2.45
C ILE A 129 3.28 -8.03 -3.85
N ALA A 130 3.23 -6.85 -4.47
CA ALA A 130 2.75 -6.67 -5.84
C ALA A 130 3.55 -5.62 -6.60
N ILE A 131 3.72 -5.87 -7.91
CA ILE A 131 4.17 -4.87 -8.88
C ILE A 131 2.94 -4.36 -9.62
N VAL A 132 2.79 -3.05 -9.73
CA VAL A 132 1.77 -2.42 -10.58
C VAL A 132 2.46 -1.83 -11.81
N GLU A 133 1.95 -2.19 -12.98
CA GLU A 133 2.40 -1.69 -14.27
C GLU A 133 1.53 -0.51 -14.71
N LEU A 134 2.17 0.64 -14.89
CA LEU A 134 1.57 1.86 -15.40
C LEU A 134 1.38 1.78 -16.92
N GLU A 135 0.37 2.50 -17.41
CA GLU A 135 0.02 2.54 -18.84
C GLU A 135 1.19 3.00 -19.73
N HIS A 136 2.01 3.92 -19.23
CA HIS A 136 3.21 4.40 -19.90
C HIS A 136 4.36 4.65 -18.90
N PRO A 137 5.61 4.64 -19.36
CA PRO A 137 6.74 5.00 -18.51
C PRO A 137 6.65 6.44 -18.00
N VAL A 138 7.11 6.66 -16.78
CA VAL A 138 7.07 7.95 -16.08
C VAL A 138 8.48 8.45 -15.82
N ALA A 139 8.72 9.72 -16.12
CA ALA A 139 9.97 10.41 -15.79
C ALA A 139 9.88 11.01 -14.38
N SER A 140 10.06 10.16 -13.35
CA SER A 140 10.09 10.55 -11.93
C SER A 140 11.33 9.96 -11.25
N PRO A 141 11.85 10.55 -10.16
CA PRO A 141 12.87 9.89 -9.35
C PRO A 141 12.36 8.54 -8.85
N GLN A 142 13.18 7.50 -8.99
CA GLN A 142 12.89 6.15 -8.54
C GLN A 142 13.60 5.82 -7.23
N VAL A 143 13.00 4.93 -6.45
CA VAL A 143 13.63 4.35 -5.27
C VAL A 143 14.60 3.24 -5.68
N LYS A 144 15.66 3.05 -4.90
CA LYS A 144 16.50 1.85 -5.00
C LYS A 144 15.89 0.76 -4.13
N VAL A 145 15.59 -0.38 -4.73
CA VAL A 145 15.19 -1.61 -4.03
C VAL A 145 16.42 -2.16 -3.31
N ALA A 146 16.25 -2.68 -2.09
CA ALA A 146 17.33 -3.32 -1.34
C ALA A 146 17.64 -4.70 -1.91
N GLU A 147 18.91 -5.04 -2.01
CA GLU A 147 19.35 -6.41 -2.32
C GLU A 147 19.11 -7.32 -1.10
N GLU A 148 19.12 -8.64 -1.30
CA GLU A 148 18.94 -9.58 -0.18
C GLU A 148 19.99 -9.38 0.92
N VAL A 149 21.24 -9.11 0.54
CA VAL A 149 22.35 -8.85 1.47
C VAL A 149 22.14 -7.58 2.30
N ASP A 150 21.46 -6.58 1.76
CA ASP A 150 21.16 -5.34 2.47
C ASP A 150 20.23 -5.61 3.65
N VAL A 151 19.16 -6.39 3.43
CA VAL A 151 18.17 -6.73 4.47
C VAL A 151 18.76 -7.71 5.49
N ASN A 152 19.54 -8.69 5.03
CA ASN A 152 20.19 -9.67 5.90
C ASN A 152 21.23 -9.06 6.86
N ASN A 153 21.74 -7.86 6.55
CA ASN A 153 22.69 -7.13 7.39
C ASN A 153 22.03 -6.19 8.40
N LEU A 154 20.69 -6.08 8.42
CA LEU A 154 19.98 -5.31 9.44
C LEU A 154 20.15 -5.93 10.82
N ASN A 155 20.39 -5.08 11.81
CA ASN A 155 20.54 -5.44 13.22
C ASN A 155 19.36 -4.92 14.03
N SER A 156 18.95 -5.65 15.06
CA SER A 156 17.86 -5.21 15.94
C SER A 156 18.14 -3.80 16.48
N GLY A 157 17.17 -2.90 16.33
CA GLY A 157 17.32 -1.49 16.70
C GLY A 157 17.79 -0.56 15.57
N ASP A 158 18.21 -1.09 14.42
CA ASP A 158 18.53 -0.26 13.25
C ASP A 158 17.32 0.61 12.89
N THR A 159 17.57 1.88 12.60
CA THR A 159 16.50 2.85 12.32
C THR A 159 15.99 2.67 10.90
N LEU A 160 14.71 2.33 10.77
CA LEU A 160 13.99 2.26 9.51
C LEU A 160 12.96 3.38 9.45
N THR A 161 12.70 3.92 8.28
CA THR A 161 11.76 5.03 8.07
C THR A 161 10.60 4.56 7.22
N VAL A 162 9.37 4.63 7.75
CA VAL A 162 8.14 4.47 6.97
C VAL A 162 7.67 5.83 6.49
N THR A 163 7.16 5.90 5.26
CA THR A 163 6.58 7.12 4.70
C THR A 163 5.21 6.87 4.10
N GLY A 164 4.26 7.78 4.33
CA GLY A 164 2.92 7.67 3.78
C GLY A 164 1.98 8.81 4.20
N TRP A 165 0.72 8.68 3.79
CA TRP A 165 -0.37 9.63 4.05
C TRP A 165 -1.45 9.04 4.97
N GLY A 166 -1.19 7.85 5.49
CA GLY A 166 -2.11 7.06 6.28
C GLY A 166 -2.53 7.76 7.56
N ARG A 167 -3.29 7.03 8.34
CA ARG A 167 -4.05 7.56 9.44
C ARG A 167 -3.14 8.10 10.53
N GLN A 168 -3.45 9.32 10.93
CA GLN A 168 -2.67 10.16 11.80
C GLN A 168 -3.09 10.06 13.28
N ASP A 169 -4.07 9.20 13.58
CA ASP A 169 -4.59 8.94 14.92
C ASP A 169 -5.31 7.58 14.91
N ALA A 170 -4.81 6.60 15.69
CA ALA A 170 -5.38 5.26 15.80
C ALA A 170 -6.87 5.23 16.19
N TYR A 171 -7.39 6.29 16.82
CA TYR A 171 -8.74 6.37 17.37
C TYR A 171 -9.68 7.29 16.56
N ASN A 172 -9.15 8.22 15.75
CA ASN A 172 -9.94 9.03 14.80
C ASN A 172 -9.88 8.52 13.34
N PRO A 173 -10.95 7.88 12.81
CA PRO A 173 -10.95 7.27 11.47
C PRO A 173 -10.93 8.27 10.32
N LEU A 174 -11.05 9.57 10.59
CA LEU A 174 -11.03 10.62 9.58
C LEU A 174 -9.68 11.37 9.52
N SER A 175 -8.72 10.97 10.35
CA SER A 175 -7.43 11.65 10.51
C SER A 175 -6.47 11.23 9.40
N PHE A 176 -6.72 11.55 8.13
CA PHE A 176 -5.77 11.30 7.04
C PHE A 176 -5.01 12.58 6.70
N SER A 177 -3.72 12.44 6.41
CA SER A 177 -2.89 13.59 6.03
C SER A 177 -3.02 13.89 4.54
N LYS A 178 -2.96 15.17 4.18
CA LYS A 178 -2.82 15.62 2.80
C LYS A 178 -1.38 15.55 2.32
N THR A 179 -0.46 15.96 3.20
CA THR A 179 0.98 16.00 2.95
C THR A 179 1.64 14.72 3.44
N LEU A 180 2.76 14.34 2.84
CA LEU A 180 3.47 13.12 3.17
C LEU A 180 4.14 13.22 4.56
N PHE A 181 3.97 12.19 5.38
CA PHE A 181 4.60 12.04 6.68
C PHE A 181 5.63 10.92 6.67
N LYS A 182 6.47 10.93 7.70
CA LYS A 182 7.39 9.84 8.00
C LYS A 182 7.38 9.49 9.48
N VAL A 183 7.72 8.25 9.80
CA VAL A 183 8.04 7.80 11.16
C VAL A 183 9.27 6.92 11.13
N ASP A 184 10.14 7.11 12.12
CA ASP A 184 11.29 6.24 12.35
C ASP A 184 10.92 5.16 13.36
N VAL A 185 11.11 3.90 12.97
CA VAL A 185 10.82 2.69 13.75
C VAL A 185 12.07 1.79 13.78
N PRO A 186 12.37 1.16 14.92
CA PRO A 186 13.49 0.24 15.02
C PRO A 186 13.17 -1.09 14.31
N PHE A 187 14.15 -1.66 13.62
CA PHE A 187 14.09 -3.03 13.14
C PHE A 187 13.95 -4.00 14.31
N VAL A 188 13.08 -5.00 14.16
CA VAL A 188 12.89 -6.08 15.12
C VAL A 188 13.28 -7.38 14.43
N ASP A 189 14.30 -8.06 14.96
CA ASP A 189 14.74 -9.34 14.39
C ASP A 189 13.61 -10.37 14.40
N LYS A 190 13.65 -11.27 13.41
CA LYS A 190 12.62 -12.28 13.17
C LYS A 190 12.32 -13.13 14.40
N GLY A 191 13.35 -13.54 15.15
CA GLY A 191 13.19 -14.37 16.35
C GLY A 191 12.43 -13.63 17.46
N THR A 192 12.81 -12.38 17.75
CA THR A 192 12.08 -11.52 18.67
C THR A 192 10.64 -11.31 18.23
N CYS A 193 10.42 -11.05 16.94
CA CYS A 193 9.08 -10.84 16.40
C CYS A 193 8.19 -12.10 16.54
N GLN A 194 8.69 -13.28 16.15
CA GLN A 194 7.98 -14.55 16.30
C GLN A 194 7.65 -14.88 17.76
N ASN A 195 8.53 -14.52 18.70
CA ASN A 195 8.34 -14.75 20.13
C ASN A 195 7.20 -13.91 20.75
N LEU A 196 6.68 -12.90 20.04
CA LEU A 196 5.48 -12.16 20.47
C LEU A 196 4.20 -13.02 20.41
N GLY A 197 4.24 -14.16 19.73
CA GLY A 197 3.09 -15.07 19.59
C GLY A 197 2.02 -14.53 18.61
N LEU A 198 0.78 -14.98 18.76
CA LEU A 198 -0.33 -14.62 17.84
C LEU A 198 0.08 -14.86 16.37
N ASP A 199 -0.35 -14.05 15.41
CA ASP A 199 -0.01 -14.28 14.01
C ASP A 199 1.49 -14.07 13.70
N TYR A 200 2.29 -13.48 14.62
CA TYR A 200 3.73 -13.32 14.42
C TYR A 200 4.50 -14.64 14.35
N PHE A 201 3.99 -15.75 14.93
CA PHE A 201 4.68 -17.05 14.83
C PHE A 201 4.75 -17.58 13.39
N LEU A 202 3.91 -17.07 12.49
CA LEU A 202 3.84 -17.47 11.08
C LEU A 202 4.82 -16.71 10.18
N ILE A 203 5.53 -15.71 10.70
CA ILE A 203 6.43 -14.86 9.90
C ILE A 203 7.54 -15.71 9.29
N GLY A 204 7.56 -15.77 7.97
CA GLY A 204 8.54 -16.46 7.14
C GLY A 204 9.69 -15.55 6.72
N ASP A 205 10.42 -15.96 5.68
CA ASP A 205 11.48 -15.13 5.07
C ASP A 205 10.91 -14.03 4.17
N ASP A 206 9.64 -14.15 3.83
CA ASP A 206 8.84 -13.23 3.02
C ASP A 206 8.46 -11.93 3.75
N ALA A 207 8.75 -11.82 5.06
CA ALA A 207 8.40 -10.67 5.87
C ALA A 207 9.48 -10.29 6.90
N ILE A 208 9.52 -9.00 7.26
CA ILE A 208 10.35 -8.41 8.31
C ILE A 208 9.47 -7.59 9.27
N CYS A 209 9.98 -7.36 10.49
CA CYS A 209 9.26 -6.58 11.51
C CYS A 209 9.99 -5.28 11.83
N ALA A 210 9.23 -4.23 12.07
CA ALA A 210 9.76 -2.96 12.57
C ALA A 210 8.73 -2.22 13.43
N GLY A 211 9.17 -1.71 14.57
CA GLY A 211 8.30 -1.04 15.52
C GLY A 211 8.93 -0.95 16.90
N ASP A 212 8.63 0.14 17.61
CA ASP A 212 9.05 0.28 19.00
C ASP A 212 8.20 -0.67 19.86
N LEU A 213 8.83 -1.66 20.51
CA LEU A 213 8.11 -2.62 21.35
C LEU A 213 7.48 -1.96 22.59
N ALA A 214 7.92 -0.76 22.98
CA ALA A 214 7.23 0.05 23.99
C ALA A 214 5.93 0.68 23.45
N GLY A 215 5.70 0.64 22.13
CA GLY A 215 4.59 1.26 21.44
C GLY A 215 4.81 2.75 21.15
N GLY A 216 3.74 3.44 20.75
CA GLY A 216 3.74 4.89 20.52
C GLY A 216 4.31 5.34 19.17
N LYS A 217 4.82 4.41 18.34
CA LYS A 217 5.24 4.70 16.96
C LYS A 217 4.89 3.58 16.00
N ASP A 218 4.22 3.91 14.88
CA ASP A 218 3.84 2.92 13.88
C ASP A 218 3.32 3.54 12.58
N SER A 219 3.36 2.75 11.51
CA SER A 219 2.52 2.95 10.33
C SER A 219 1.05 2.69 10.66
N CYS A 220 0.12 3.23 9.87
CA CYS A 220 -1.30 3.01 10.14
C CYS A 220 -2.13 2.92 8.84
N GLN A 221 -3.46 2.78 8.99
CA GLN A 221 -4.37 2.57 7.85
C GLN A 221 -4.15 3.63 6.76
N GLY A 222 -4.00 3.21 5.50
CA GLY A 222 -3.68 4.08 4.37
C GLY A 222 -2.18 4.18 4.06
N ASP A 223 -1.29 3.72 4.95
CA ASP A 223 0.13 3.52 4.65
C ASP A 223 0.43 2.15 4.02
N SER A 224 -0.53 1.21 4.05
CA SER A 224 -0.46 -0.11 3.38
C SER A 224 0.11 -0.02 1.98
N GLY A 225 1.06 -0.88 1.63
CA GLY A 225 1.75 -0.85 0.34
C GLY A 225 2.84 0.23 0.22
N GLY A 226 2.93 1.15 1.17
CA GLY A 226 3.99 2.16 1.25
C GLY A 226 5.36 1.57 1.58
N PRO A 227 6.45 2.30 1.33
CA PRO A 227 7.80 1.81 1.51
C PRO A 227 8.28 1.89 2.97
N LEU A 228 9.06 0.89 3.38
CA LEU A 228 9.94 0.93 4.56
C LEU A 228 11.38 1.09 4.06
N MET A 229 12.01 2.18 4.48
CA MET A 229 13.30 2.64 3.97
C MET A 229 14.38 2.51 5.04
N THR A 230 15.62 2.29 4.62
CA THR A 230 16.78 2.48 5.48
C THR A 230 17.93 3.10 4.72
N LYS A 231 18.87 3.71 5.44
CA LYS A 231 20.05 4.30 4.84
C LYS A 231 21.17 3.26 4.76
N ILE A 232 21.56 2.89 3.54
CA ILE A 232 22.62 1.93 3.26
C ILE A 232 23.74 2.65 2.53
N GLY A 233 24.88 2.80 3.21
CA GLY A 233 25.93 3.71 2.76
C GLY A 233 25.43 5.15 2.68
N ASN A 234 25.40 5.70 1.47
CA ASN A 234 24.95 7.07 1.23
C ASN A 234 23.52 7.18 0.70
N ASP A 235 22.89 6.06 0.34
CA ASP A 235 21.59 6.04 -0.31
C ASP A 235 20.51 5.49 0.62
N TYR A 236 19.28 5.98 0.46
CA TYR A 236 18.12 5.29 1.00
C TYR A 236 17.74 4.14 0.06
N LYS A 237 17.60 2.94 0.62
CA LYS A 237 17.11 1.74 -0.07
C LYS A 237 15.82 1.25 0.59
N GLN A 238 14.90 0.73 -0.20
CA GLN A 238 13.64 0.17 0.27
C GLN A 238 13.86 -1.28 0.70
N VAL A 239 13.69 -1.54 1.99
CA VAL A 239 13.88 -2.87 2.60
C VAL A 239 12.55 -3.58 2.86
N GLY A 240 11.44 -2.84 2.85
CA GLY A 240 10.13 -3.43 3.10
C GLY A 240 8.98 -2.72 2.40
N VAL A 241 7.82 -3.37 2.40
CA VAL A 241 6.51 -2.83 1.98
C VAL A 241 5.53 -3.01 3.14
N VAL A 242 4.85 -1.94 3.57
CA VAL A 242 3.87 -1.98 4.68
C VAL A 242 2.78 -3.02 4.38
N SER A 243 2.64 -4.01 5.25
CA SER A 243 1.72 -5.14 5.05
C SER A 243 0.61 -5.17 6.09
N TRP A 244 0.91 -5.48 7.35
CA TRP A 244 -0.08 -5.59 8.43
C TRP A 244 0.51 -5.26 9.80
N GLY A 245 -0.36 -5.13 10.81
CA GLY A 245 0.01 -4.92 12.22
C GLY A 245 -1.17 -5.10 13.15
N LEU A 246 -0.92 -5.29 14.44
CA LEU A 246 -1.98 -5.46 15.45
C LEU A 246 -2.35 -4.11 16.09
N GLY A 247 -3.16 -3.34 15.37
CA GLY A 247 -3.41 -1.93 15.69
C GLY A 247 -2.23 -1.06 15.27
N CYS A 248 -2.28 0.22 15.61
CA CYS A 248 -1.21 1.16 15.30
C CYS A 248 -0.58 1.65 16.60
N GLY A 249 0.72 1.45 16.77
CA GLY A 249 1.49 2.00 17.90
C GLY A 249 1.20 1.31 19.24
N ASN A 250 0.69 0.08 19.20
CA ASN A 250 0.46 -0.72 20.40
C ASN A 250 1.79 -1.29 20.94
N PRO A 251 1.98 -1.36 22.27
CA PRO A 251 3.12 -2.06 22.84
C PRO A 251 3.15 -3.53 22.42
N ASN A 252 4.34 -4.07 22.18
CA ASN A 252 4.58 -5.46 21.73
C ASN A 252 3.83 -5.85 20.44
N ALA A 253 3.53 -4.88 19.58
CA ALA A 253 2.87 -5.10 18.30
C ALA A 253 3.58 -4.30 17.19
N PRO A 254 4.80 -4.70 16.78
CA PRO A 254 5.49 -4.04 15.69
C PRO A 254 4.73 -4.24 14.37
N GLY A 255 4.90 -3.31 13.43
CA GLY A 255 4.43 -3.49 12.07
C GLY A 255 5.18 -4.62 11.36
N VAL A 256 4.48 -5.29 10.45
CA VAL A 256 5.02 -6.33 9.57
C VAL A 256 5.02 -5.83 8.14
N TYR A 257 6.13 -6.09 7.46
CA TYR A 257 6.42 -5.57 6.13
C TYR A 257 6.88 -6.72 5.24
N ALA A 258 6.44 -6.75 3.98
CA ALA A 258 6.96 -7.73 3.03
C ALA A 258 8.47 -7.49 2.83
N ASN A 259 9.27 -8.55 2.87
CA ASN A 259 10.73 -8.48 2.81
C ASN A 259 11.21 -8.26 1.38
N VAL A 260 11.50 -7.00 1.03
CA VAL A 260 11.89 -6.63 -0.34
C VAL A 260 13.16 -7.34 -0.79
N GLY A 261 14.16 -7.48 0.09
CA GLY A 261 15.40 -8.18 -0.23
C GLY A 261 15.19 -9.66 -0.57
N HIS A 262 14.22 -10.32 0.07
CA HIS A 262 13.84 -11.70 -0.26
C HIS A 262 13.28 -11.82 -1.68
N PHE A 263 12.37 -10.92 -2.07
CA PHE A 263 11.74 -10.95 -3.40
C PHE A 263 12.65 -10.43 -4.52
N GLU A 264 13.64 -9.60 -4.18
CA GLU A 264 14.71 -9.25 -5.11
C GLU A 264 15.66 -10.44 -5.28
N GLY A 265 16.14 -11.04 -4.18
CA GLY A 265 17.12 -12.14 -4.20
C GLY A 265 16.62 -13.41 -4.88
N ASN A 266 15.32 -13.69 -4.80
CA ASN A 266 14.71 -14.82 -5.50
C ASN A 266 14.26 -14.51 -6.95
N GLY A 267 14.52 -13.28 -7.44
CA GLY A 267 14.24 -12.86 -8.81
C GLY A 267 12.77 -12.50 -9.09
N TRP A 268 11.88 -12.48 -8.09
CA TRP A 268 10.47 -12.18 -8.30
C TRP A 268 10.23 -10.73 -8.77
N ILE A 269 10.92 -9.75 -8.17
CA ILE A 269 10.80 -8.34 -8.59
C ILE A 269 11.34 -8.17 -10.02
N GLU A 270 12.51 -8.74 -10.32
CA GLU A 270 13.13 -8.70 -11.65
C GLU A 270 12.19 -9.30 -12.71
N LYS A 271 11.61 -10.48 -12.44
CA LYS A 271 10.65 -11.13 -13.34
C LYS A 271 9.45 -10.25 -13.67
N ASN A 272 8.84 -9.64 -12.67
CA ASN A 272 7.62 -8.83 -12.85
C ASN A 272 7.91 -7.40 -13.34
N THR A 273 9.19 -7.05 -13.53
CA THR A 273 9.63 -5.77 -14.12
C THR A 273 10.39 -5.97 -15.44
N ALA A 274 10.34 -7.18 -16.01
CA ALA A 274 11.04 -7.57 -17.23
C ALA A 274 10.51 -6.94 -18.55
N ASN A 275 9.58 -6.00 -18.48
CA ASN A 275 8.92 -5.41 -19.67
C ASN A 275 8.16 -6.42 -20.55
N VAL A 276 7.65 -7.50 -19.96
CA VAL A 276 6.66 -8.38 -20.59
C VAL A 276 5.33 -8.16 -19.91
N SER A 277 4.38 -7.53 -20.61
CA SER A 277 3.08 -7.15 -20.04
C SER A 277 2.02 -8.18 -20.35
N TYR A 278 1.23 -8.56 -19.35
CA TYR A 278 0.11 -9.48 -19.48
C TYR A 278 -0.91 -9.29 -18.35
N THR A 279 -2.12 -9.81 -18.52
CA THR A 279 -3.14 -9.81 -17.46
C THR A 279 -2.91 -10.99 -16.51
N GLN A 280 -2.38 -10.73 -15.31
CA GLN A 280 -2.15 -11.80 -14.33
C GLN A 280 -3.44 -12.32 -13.73
N ASN A 281 -4.43 -11.46 -13.44
CA ASN A 281 -5.69 -11.87 -12.83
C ASN A 281 -6.87 -11.34 -13.65
N THR A 282 -7.64 -12.25 -14.23
CA THR A 282 -8.95 -11.95 -14.83
C THR A 282 -10.03 -12.29 -13.83
N ILE A 283 -10.81 -11.30 -13.41
CA ILE A 283 -11.87 -11.50 -12.41
C ILE A 283 -13.18 -11.88 -13.10
N LEU A 284 -13.72 -13.04 -12.77
CA LEU A 284 -15.08 -13.44 -13.12
C LEU A 284 -16.02 -13.16 -11.95
N ARG A 285 -17.19 -12.58 -12.26
CA ARG A 285 -18.25 -12.26 -11.29
C ARG A 285 -19.33 -13.34 -11.20
N ASP A 286 -19.22 -14.39 -12.01
CA ASP A 286 -20.16 -15.51 -12.07
C ASP A 286 -19.36 -16.83 -12.14
N ARG A 287 -19.72 -17.81 -11.30
CA ARG A 287 -19.16 -19.19 -11.33
C ARG A 287 -19.85 -20.10 -12.32
N SER A 288 -20.85 -19.60 -13.04
CA SER A 288 -21.63 -20.38 -13.98
C SER A 288 -21.39 -19.92 -15.42
N GLY A 289 -21.73 -20.80 -16.35
CA GLY A 289 -21.64 -20.51 -17.78
C GLY A 289 -20.24 -20.56 -18.36
N GLN A 290 -20.16 -20.24 -19.65
CA GLN A 290 -18.92 -20.16 -20.40
C GLN A 290 -18.56 -18.71 -20.67
N HIS A 291 -17.30 -18.37 -20.43
CA HIS A 291 -16.75 -17.03 -20.57
C HIS A 291 -15.58 -17.05 -21.54
N ASP A 292 -15.62 -16.19 -22.55
CA ASP A 292 -14.50 -16.01 -23.47
C ASP A 292 -13.59 -14.92 -22.91
N VAL A 293 -12.32 -15.27 -22.68
CA VAL A 293 -11.33 -14.40 -22.05
C VAL A 293 -10.20 -14.15 -23.04
N HIS A 294 -9.94 -12.87 -23.30
CA HIS A 294 -8.84 -12.40 -24.14
C HIS A 294 -7.62 -12.10 -23.28
N LEU A 295 -6.51 -12.80 -23.50
CA LEU A 295 -5.27 -12.63 -22.72
C LEU A 295 -4.17 -12.06 -23.62
N PRO A 296 -4.02 -10.73 -23.69
CA PRO A 296 -2.96 -10.11 -24.47
C PRO A 296 -1.61 -10.27 -23.78
N ILE A 297 -0.56 -10.47 -24.57
CA ILE A 297 0.84 -10.42 -24.16
C ILE A 297 1.52 -9.34 -25.01
N THR A 298 2.10 -8.34 -24.34
CA THR A 298 2.84 -7.25 -25.00
C THR A 298 4.31 -7.34 -24.65
N ASN A 299 5.18 -7.30 -25.65
CA ASN A 299 6.62 -7.18 -25.43
C ASN A 299 7.00 -5.70 -25.39
N PHE A 300 7.29 -5.16 -24.21
CA PHE A 300 7.91 -3.84 -24.05
C PHE A 300 9.44 -3.91 -23.89
N SER A 301 10.00 -5.11 -23.81
CA SER A 301 11.44 -5.33 -23.68
C SER A 301 12.13 -5.18 -25.05
N ALA A 302 13.46 -5.01 -25.02
CA ALA A 302 14.26 -5.01 -26.24
C ALA A 302 14.55 -6.43 -26.75
N GLU A 303 14.34 -7.44 -25.91
CA GLU A 303 14.57 -8.85 -26.23
C GLU A 303 13.35 -9.42 -26.94
N ALA A 304 13.53 -9.86 -28.18
CA ALA A 304 12.50 -10.60 -28.89
C ALA A 304 12.38 -12.02 -28.31
N PHE A 305 11.17 -12.51 -28.08
CA PHE A 305 10.93 -13.83 -27.49
C PHE A 305 9.78 -14.57 -28.17
N ASN A 306 9.69 -15.88 -27.95
CA ASN A 306 8.64 -16.77 -28.41
C ASN A 306 7.85 -17.28 -27.20
N VAL A 307 6.54 -17.46 -27.38
CA VAL A 307 5.76 -18.37 -26.52
C VAL A 307 6.10 -19.79 -26.93
N THR A 308 6.57 -20.61 -25.97
CA THR A 308 7.07 -21.96 -26.22
C THR A 308 6.09 -23.05 -25.81
N ASP A 309 5.27 -22.81 -24.79
CA ASP A 309 4.24 -23.74 -24.36
C ASP A 309 3.06 -23.02 -23.69
N ILE A 310 1.89 -23.65 -23.70
CA ILE A 310 0.67 -23.16 -23.04
C ILE A 310 0.01 -24.32 -22.30
N THR A 311 0.03 -24.25 -20.97
CA THR A 311 -0.63 -25.23 -20.09
C THR A 311 -1.96 -24.67 -19.59
N LEU A 312 -3.06 -25.34 -19.96
CA LEU A 312 -4.43 -24.98 -19.58
C LEU A 312 -4.91 -25.81 -18.38
N PRO A 313 -5.55 -25.18 -17.36
CA PRO A 313 -6.18 -25.92 -16.27
C PRO A 313 -7.50 -26.56 -16.72
N ALA A 314 -8.03 -27.46 -15.90
CA ALA A 314 -9.34 -28.07 -16.15
C ALA A 314 -10.44 -26.99 -16.29
N GLY A 315 -11.38 -27.20 -17.21
CA GLY A 315 -12.44 -26.23 -17.50
C GLY A 315 -12.01 -25.04 -18.37
N VAL A 316 -10.75 -24.96 -18.80
CA VAL A 316 -10.27 -23.92 -19.73
C VAL A 316 -9.84 -24.56 -21.05
N SER A 317 -10.26 -23.98 -22.16
CA SER A 317 -9.97 -24.48 -23.51
C SER A 317 -9.52 -23.35 -24.43
N LEU A 318 -8.62 -23.63 -25.37
CA LEU A 318 -8.11 -22.64 -26.31
C LEU A 318 -9.16 -22.33 -27.40
N ILE A 319 -9.43 -21.05 -27.62
CA ILE A 319 -10.23 -20.55 -28.76
C ILE A 319 -9.28 -20.19 -29.90
N ALA A 320 -8.26 -19.37 -29.60
CA ALA A 320 -7.27 -18.91 -30.58
C ALA A 320 -5.92 -18.68 -29.90
N ASN A 321 -4.83 -18.93 -30.63
CA ASN A 321 -3.47 -18.59 -30.21
C ASN A 321 -2.78 -17.81 -31.34
N ASN A 322 -2.60 -16.51 -31.12
CA ASN A 322 -1.94 -15.62 -32.07
C ASN A 322 -0.47 -15.35 -31.68
N CYS A 323 0.07 -16.08 -30.69
CA CYS A 323 1.46 -15.99 -30.22
C CYS A 323 2.36 -17.05 -30.88
N SER A 324 2.11 -17.40 -32.15
CA SER A 324 2.85 -18.45 -32.87
C SER A 324 4.14 -17.97 -33.54
N THR A 325 4.34 -16.66 -33.62
CA THR A 325 5.56 -16.03 -34.15
C THR A 325 6.37 -15.37 -33.03
N THR A 326 7.64 -15.09 -33.31
CA THR A 326 8.47 -14.29 -32.42
C THR A 326 7.84 -12.93 -32.18
N LEU A 327 7.69 -12.57 -30.91
CA LEU A 327 7.16 -11.30 -30.44
C LEU A 327 8.32 -10.32 -30.29
N ASN A 328 8.45 -9.41 -31.26
CA ASN A 328 9.47 -8.37 -31.24
C ASN A 328 9.07 -7.22 -30.30
N ALA A 329 10.01 -6.30 -30.06
CA ALA A 329 9.75 -5.13 -29.23
C ALA A 329 8.54 -4.33 -29.74
N SER A 330 7.67 -3.92 -28.80
CA SER A 330 6.38 -3.25 -29.01
C SER A 330 5.30 -4.07 -29.73
N GLU A 331 5.53 -5.34 -30.04
CA GLU A 331 4.51 -6.21 -30.61
C GLU A 331 3.60 -6.81 -29.53
N VAL A 332 2.38 -7.13 -29.95
CA VAL A 332 1.35 -7.77 -29.13
C VAL A 332 0.90 -9.06 -29.81
N CYS A 333 0.71 -10.09 -29.01
CA CYS A 333 -0.03 -11.28 -29.39
C CYS A 333 -1.12 -11.57 -28.34
N SER A 334 -1.97 -12.57 -28.59
CA SER A 334 -3.00 -12.96 -27.63
C SER A 334 -3.21 -14.47 -27.58
N ILE A 335 -3.64 -14.92 -26.40
CA ILE A 335 -4.14 -16.27 -26.14
C ILE A 335 -5.60 -16.11 -25.73
N ASP A 336 -6.53 -16.52 -26.59
CA ASP A 336 -7.95 -16.42 -26.33
C ASP A 336 -8.44 -17.77 -25.81
N VAL A 337 -9.07 -17.77 -24.64
CA VAL A 337 -9.53 -18.99 -23.97
C VAL A 337 -11.01 -18.94 -23.67
N ARG A 338 -11.66 -20.11 -23.67
CA ARG A 338 -13.00 -20.30 -23.16
C ARG A 338 -12.93 -20.98 -21.81
N VAL A 339 -13.51 -20.33 -20.81
CA VAL A 339 -13.57 -20.79 -19.42
C VAL A 339 -14.98 -21.32 -19.15
N ASP A 340 -15.11 -22.60 -18.84
CA ASP A 340 -16.27 -23.14 -18.14
C ASP A 340 -16.08 -22.89 -16.64
N ALA A 341 -16.71 -21.84 -16.13
CA ALA A 341 -16.51 -21.40 -14.75
C ALA A 341 -16.96 -22.46 -13.73
N SER A 342 -17.95 -23.29 -14.10
CA SER A 342 -18.48 -24.34 -13.23
C SER A 342 -17.50 -25.51 -13.03
N VAL A 343 -16.56 -25.68 -13.96
CA VAL A 343 -15.50 -26.68 -13.90
C VAL A 343 -14.20 -26.07 -13.38
N ALA A 344 -13.78 -24.93 -13.96
CA ALA A 344 -12.52 -24.27 -13.63
C ALA A 344 -12.44 -23.79 -12.19
N LEU A 345 -13.58 -23.38 -11.61
CA LEU A 345 -13.66 -22.78 -10.28
C LEU A 345 -14.46 -23.66 -9.30
N ALA A 346 -14.57 -24.97 -9.59
CA ALA A 346 -15.38 -25.91 -8.83
C ALA A 346 -14.82 -26.20 -7.44
N SER A 347 -13.49 -26.24 -7.31
CA SER A 347 -12.76 -26.64 -6.09
C SER A 347 -11.86 -25.53 -5.54
N SER A 348 -11.75 -24.41 -6.24
CA SER A 348 -10.86 -23.29 -5.94
C SER A 348 -11.45 -22.00 -6.51
N ASP A 349 -11.10 -20.87 -5.91
CA ASP A 349 -11.49 -19.54 -6.39
C ASP A 349 -10.55 -19.04 -7.50
N ARG A 350 -9.61 -19.90 -7.92
CA ARG A 350 -8.57 -19.61 -8.89
C ARG A 350 -8.29 -20.82 -9.77
N ALA A 351 -8.24 -20.59 -11.08
CA ALA A 351 -7.68 -21.50 -12.08
C ALA A 351 -6.51 -20.81 -12.80
N THR A 352 -5.35 -21.45 -12.86
CA THR A 352 -4.13 -20.84 -13.41
C THR A 352 -3.76 -21.47 -14.74
N LEU A 353 -3.76 -20.64 -15.79
CA LEU A 353 -3.07 -20.88 -17.06
C LEU A 353 -1.59 -20.54 -16.89
N LYS A 354 -0.72 -21.38 -17.42
CA LYS A 354 0.71 -21.08 -17.54
C LYS A 354 1.10 -20.93 -19.00
N VAL A 355 1.80 -19.84 -19.31
CA VAL A 355 2.39 -19.58 -20.64
C VAL A 355 3.89 -19.56 -20.48
N ASP A 356 4.60 -20.52 -21.06
CA ASP A 356 6.05 -20.56 -21.03
C ASP A 356 6.62 -19.76 -22.20
N THR A 357 7.70 -19.02 -21.96
CA THR A 357 8.41 -18.23 -22.96
C THR A 357 9.92 -18.53 -22.93
N ASN A 358 10.63 -18.17 -23.99
CA ASN A 358 12.09 -18.20 -24.00
C ASN A 358 12.75 -16.86 -23.66
N HIS A 359 12.00 -15.89 -23.10
CA HIS A 359 12.56 -14.64 -22.61
C HIS A 359 13.51 -14.93 -21.43
N SER A 360 14.69 -14.28 -21.43
CA SER A 360 15.76 -14.53 -20.45
C SER A 360 15.34 -14.41 -18.99
N VAL A 361 14.51 -13.41 -18.68
CA VAL A 361 13.95 -13.14 -17.35
C VAL A 361 12.51 -13.66 -17.18
N ALA A 362 11.60 -13.37 -18.13
CA ALA A 362 10.18 -13.73 -18.04
C ALA A 362 9.86 -15.12 -18.64
N GLY A 363 10.55 -16.16 -18.17
CA GLY A 363 10.44 -17.52 -18.73
C GLY A 363 9.07 -18.18 -18.57
N ASP A 364 8.22 -17.69 -17.67
CA ASP A 364 6.82 -18.08 -17.58
C ASP A 364 5.93 -16.91 -17.16
N LEU A 365 4.68 -16.93 -17.64
CA LEU A 365 3.61 -15.99 -17.29
C LEU A 365 2.45 -16.78 -16.70
N LEU A 366 2.15 -16.54 -15.43
CA LEU A 366 1.02 -17.16 -14.72
C LEU A 366 -0.21 -16.27 -14.85
N MET A 367 -1.23 -16.74 -15.57
CA MET A 367 -2.48 -16.01 -15.80
C MET A 367 -3.62 -16.74 -15.09
N ASN A 368 -4.24 -16.06 -14.14
CA ASN A 368 -5.27 -16.59 -13.28
C ASN A 368 -6.65 -16.13 -13.76
N ILE A 369 -7.57 -17.08 -13.83
CA ILE A 369 -9.00 -16.80 -13.79
C ILE A 369 -9.40 -16.88 -12.33
N VAL A 370 -9.83 -15.75 -11.77
CA VAL A 370 -10.17 -15.61 -10.36
C VAL A 370 -11.65 -15.35 -10.22
N TYR A 371 -12.31 -16.06 -9.32
CA TYR A 371 -13.64 -15.68 -8.89
C TYR A 371 -13.57 -14.69 -7.75
N ALA A 372 -14.26 -13.57 -7.89
CA ALA A 372 -14.53 -12.68 -6.77
C ALA A 372 -15.99 -12.21 -6.85
N ASP A 373 -16.74 -12.43 -5.78
CA ASP A 373 -18.11 -11.91 -5.67
C ASP A 373 -18.13 -10.41 -6.00
N ALA A 374 -19.18 -9.96 -6.70
CA ALA A 374 -19.46 -8.54 -6.79
C ALA A 374 -19.59 -7.99 -5.36
N LYS A 375 -18.65 -7.15 -4.93
CA LYS A 375 -18.72 -6.51 -3.61
C LYS A 375 -20.08 -5.78 -3.56
N PRO A 376 -20.95 -6.07 -2.56
CA PRO A 376 -22.27 -5.47 -2.53
C PRO A 376 -22.16 -3.95 -2.54
N GLN A 377 -22.86 -3.31 -3.47
CA GLN A 377 -23.19 -1.89 -3.36
C GLN A 377 -23.91 -1.68 -2.02
N PRO A 378 -23.60 -0.63 -1.26
CA PRO A 378 -24.12 -0.47 0.10
C PRO A 378 -25.64 -0.31 0.07
N SER A 379 -26.34 -1.36 0.49
CA SER A 379 -27.71 -1.22 0.99
C SER A 379 -27.64 -0.86 2.47
N SER A 380 -28.48 0.09 2.87
CA SER A 380 -28.54 0.62 4.22
C SER A 380 -29.00 -0.44 5.22
N GLY A 381 -28.08 -0.94 6.05
CA GLY A 381 -28.42 -1.50 7.36
C GLY A 381 -27.79 -2.85 7.69
N GLY A 382 -27.10 -2.91 8.84
CA GLY A 382 -26.83 -4.16 9.57
C GLY A 382 -25.35 -4.39 9.86
N SER A 383 -24.93 -4.11 11.10
CA SER A 383 -23.60 -4.44 11.61
C SER A 383 -23.46 -5.93 11.93
N LYS A 384 -22.48 -6.61 11.36
CA LYS A 384 -21.77 -7.73 12.01
C LYS A 384 -20.29 -7.67 11.65
N GLY A 385 -19.45 -7.86 12.67
CA GLY A 385 -18.01 -7.79 12.60
C GLY A 385 -17.41 -8.83 11.67
N GLY A 386 -16.58 -8.34 10.76
CA GLY A 386 -15.73 -9.02 9.80
C GLY A 386 -14.87 -7.92 9.16
N SER A 387 -13.66 -8.27 8.70
CA SER A 387 -12.70 -7.34 8.09
C SER A 387 -13.41 -6.32 7.18
N LEU A 388 -13.23 -5.02 7.45
CA LEU A 388 -13.83 -3.97 6.64
C LEU A 388 -13.14 -3.91 5.28
N SER A 389 -13.89 -4.23 4.23
CA SER A 389 -13.47 -4.11 2.83
C SER A 389 -13.20 -2.64 2.45
N LEU A 390 -12.29 -2.43 1.49
CA LEU A 390 -11.92 -1.15 0.86
C LEU A 390 -13.15 -0.28 0.50
N ALA A 391 -14.22 -0.89 -0.02
CA ALA A 391 -15.47 -0.20 -0.35
C ALA A 391 -16.23 0.31 0.90
N MET A 392 -16.16 -0.43 2.00
CA MET A 392 -16.77 -0.08 3.28
C MET A 392 -16.00 1.06 3.98
N MET A 393 -14.68 1.11 3.78
CA MET A 393 -13.81 2.22 4.18
C MET A 393 -14.09 3.48 3.35
N LEU A 394 -14.23 3.34 2.03
CA LEU A 394 -14.56 4.42 1.09
C LEU A 394 -15.96 5.03 1.35
N LEU A 395 -16.96 4.24 1.75
CA LEU A 395 -18.32 4.73 2.03
C LEU A 395 -18.55 5.28 3.44
N ALA A 396 -17.81 4.80 4.45
CA ALA A 396 -17.87 5.38 5.79
C ALA A 396 -17.44 6.86 5.82
N LEU A 397 -16.51 7.25 4.92
CA LEU A 397 -16.09 8.62 4.68
C LEU A 397 -17.22 9.49 4.07
N PHE A 398 -18.00 8.96 3.12
CA PHE A 398 -19.09 9.72 2.47
C PHE A 398 -20.36 9.86 3.33
N GLY A 399 -20.70 8.84 4.14
CA GLY A 399 -21.91 8.86 4.98
C GLY A 399 -21.89 9.90 6.12
N LEU A 400 -20.71 10.27 6.63
CA LEU A 400 -20.58 11.31 7.66
C LEU A 400 -20.57 12.73 7.09
N VAL A 401 -20.02 12.94 5.89
CA VAL A 401 -19.92 14.29 5.29
C VAL A 401 -21.29 14.82 4.84
N LEU A 402 -22.19 13.95 4.36
CA LEU A 402 -23.55 14.38 3.98
C LEU A 402 -24.43 14.69 5.21
N ARG A 403 -24.22 14.02 6.35
CA ARG A 403 -24.94 14.32 7.60
C ARG A 403 -24.48 15.60 8.30
N GLY A 404 -23.29 16.11 7.97
CA GLY A 404 -22.79 17.40 8.47
C GLY A 404 -23.38 18.63 7.78
N ARG A 405 -24.01 18.45 6.61
CA ARG A 405 -24.49 19.57 5.77
C ARG A 405 -25.99 19.88 5.91
N GLU A 406 -26.75 19.06 6.65
CA GLU A 406 -28.18 19.27 6.92
C GLU A 406 -28.49 19.88 8.31
N ARG A 407 -27.47 20.26 9.10
CA ARG A 407 -27.66 21.00 10.35
C ARG A 407 -27.10 22.41 10.29
N HIS A 408 -27.43 23.17 9.25
CA HIS A 408 -27.43 24.63 9.26
C HIS A 408 -28.36 25.16 8.17
N VAL A 409 -29.67 25.11 8.45
CA VAL A 409 -30.67 26.09 7.97
C VAL A 409 -31.57 26.41 9.14
#